data_AF-A0A0M3IYK0-F1
#
_entry.id   AF-A0A0M3IYK0-F1
#
_cell.length_a   1.000
_cell.length_b   1.000
_cell.length_c   1.000
_cell.angle_alpha   90.00
_cell.angle_beta   90.00
_cell.angle_gamma   90.00
#
_symmetry.space_group_name_H-M   'P 1'
#
loop_
_entity.id
_entity.type
_entity.pdbx_description
1 polymer ?
#
loop_
_entity_poly.entity_id
_entity_poly.type
_entity_poly.pdbx_seq_one_letter_code
_entity_poly.pdbx_strand_id
1 'polypeptide(L)' 'MLPLILGAPDIRFPRLNNLSFWLLSTAIFLILDSCFVDMGSGTS' A
#
# COMPACT_ATOMS: atom_id res chain seq x y z
N MET A 1 -12.32 0.24 8.58
CA MET A 1 -12.86 0.53 9.92
C MET A 1 -12.07 1.59 10.70
N LEU A 2 -11.19 2.36 10.03
CA LEU A 2 -10.45 3.47 10.65
C LEU A 2 -11.32 4.72 10.99
N PRO A 3 -12.25 5.17 10.11
CA PRO A 3 -12.92 6.46 10.34
C PRO A 3 -14.03 6.41 11.41
N LEU A 4 -14.46 5.21 11.82
CA LEU A 4 -15.52 5.06 12.81
C LEU A 4 -15.01 5.12 14.26
N ILE A 5 -13.72 4.83 14.48
CA ILE A 5 -13.13 4.69 15.83
C ILE A 5 -12.62 6.04 16.37
N LEU A 6 -12.43 7.05 15.51
CA LEU A 6 -11.86 8.35 15.90
C LEU A 6 -12.88 9.52 15.92
N GLY A 7 -14.15 9.29 15.56
CA GLY A 7 -15.20 10.33 15.58
C GLY A 7 -14.90 11.56 14.71
N ALA A 8 -13.86 11.51 13.88
CA ALA A 8 -13.48 12.54 12.96
C ALA A 8 -14.07 12.19 11.58
N PRO A 9 -14.55 13.16 10.80
CA PRO A 9 -14.71 12.98 9.36
C PRO A 9 -13.30 13.00 8.75
N ASP A 10 -12.45 12.01 9.05
CA ASP A 10 -11.07 11.89 8.59
C ASP A 10 -11.02 11.44 7.13
N ILE A 11 -11.58 12.27 6.26
CA ILE A 11 -11.41 12.15 4.83
C ILE A 11 -11.17 13.55 4.25
N ARG A 12 -10.14 14.24 4.75
CA ARG A 12 -9.74 15.55 4.22
C ARG A 12 -9.37 15.47 2.72
N PHE A 13 -9.03 14.27 2.21
CA PHE A 13 -8.84 13.98 0.79
C PHE A 13 -9.26 12.54 0.40
N PRO A 14 -10.54 12.29 0.05
CA PRO A 14 -11.07 10.96 -0.26
C PRO A 14 -10.38 10.29 -1.46
N ARG A 15 -9.97 11.11 -2.43
CA ARG A 15 -9.32 10.65 -3.66
C ARG A 15 -7.90 10.12 -3.43
N LEU A 16 -7.17 10.65 -2.45
CA LEU A 16 -5.82 10.19 -2.10
C LEU A 16 -5.86 8.83 -1.38
N ASN A 17 -6.93 8.53 -0.63
CA ASN A 17 -7.13 7.20 -0.03
C ASN A 17 -7.39 6.11 -1.08
N ASN A 18 -8.01 6.46 -2.21
CA ASN A 18 -8.15 5.51 -3.32
C ASN A 18 -6.76 5.18 -3.90
N LEU A 19 -5.92 6.20 -4.14
CA LEU A 19 -4.57 5.99 -4.66
C LEU A 19 -3.68 5.15 -3.74
N SER A 20 -3.74 5.32 -2.41
CA SER A 20 -2.97 4.48 -1.48
C SER A 20 -3.42 3.02 -1.52
N PHE A 21 -4.71 2.76 -1.68
CA PHE A 21 -5.24 1.41 -1.83
C PHE A 21 -4.78 0.75 -3.15
N TRP A 22 -4.81 1.49 -4.26
CA TRP A 22 -4.30 1.02 -5.54
C TRP A 22 -2.79 0.76 -5.50
N LEU A 23 -2.03 1.64 -4.84
CA LEU A 23 -0.60 1.47 -4.66
C LEU A 23 -0.27 0.22 -3.82
N LEU A 24 -1.08 -0.09 -2.80
CA LEU A 24 -0.90 -1.27 -1.95
C LEU A 24 -0.98 -2.57 -2.75
N SER A 25 -2.01 -2.71 -3.59
CA SER A 25 -2.17 -3.92 -4.42
C SER A 25 -0.99 -4.07 -5.39
N THR A 26 -0.56 -2.97 -6.03
CA THR A 26 0.58 -2.98 -6.96
C THR A 26 1.91 -3.28 -6.26
N ALA A 27 2.12 -2.76 -5.05
CA ALA A 27 3.35 -3.00 -4.28
C ALA A 27 3.51 -4.47 -3.88
N ILE A 28 2.42 -5.19 -3.57
CA ILE A 28 2.47 -6.62 -3.25
C ILE A 28 2.96 -7.43 -4.46
N PHE A 29 2.45 -7.13 -5.66
CA PHE A 29 2.92 -7.78 -6.88
C PHE A 29 4.40 -7.47 -7.15
N LEU A 30 4.82 -6.22 -6.92
CA LEU A 30 6.21 -5.80 -7.13
C LEU A 30 7.17 -6.47 -6.14
N ILE A 31 6.74 -6.66 -4.89
CA ILE A 31 7.53 -7.36 -3.86
C ILE A 31 7.66 -8.85 -4.22
N LEU A 32 6.56 -9.49 -4.62
CA LEU A 32 6.59 -10.90 -5.03
C LEU A 32 7.51 -11.08 -6.24
N ASP A 33 7.40 -10.23 -7.26
CA ASP A 33 8.28 -10.23 -8.43
C ASP A 33 9.76 -10.05 -8.03
N SER A 34 10.04 -9.14 -7.08
CA SER A 34 11.39 -8.94 -6.54
C SER A 34 11.96 -10.15 -5.79
N CYS A 35 11.12 -11.04 -5.27
CA CYS A 35 11.57 -12.28 -4.61
C CYS A 35 11.89 -13.40 -5.61
N PHE A 36 11.36 -13.34 -6.84
CA PHE A 36 11.55 -14.39 -7.86
C PHE A 36 12.66 -14.06 -8.88
N VAL A 37 13.09 -12.80 -8.97
CA VAL A 37 14.32 -12.45 -9.70
C VAL A 37 15.50 -12.94 -8.87
N ASP A 38 16.36 -13.79 -9.45
CA ASP A 38 17.45 -14.61 -8.88
C ASP A 38 18.39 -13.94 -7.84
N MET A 39 18.28 -12.63 -7.62
CA MET A 39 19.05 -11.85 -6.67
C MET A 39 18.14 -10.87 -5.90
N GLY A 40 17.04 -11.40 -5.36
CA GLY A 40 16.03 -10.61 -4.64
C GLY A 40 16.67 -9.76 -3.56
N SER A 41 16.52 -8.43 -3.71
CA SER A 41 17.15 -7.37 -2.91
C SER A 41 18.42 -7.85 -2.22
N GLY A 42 19.53 -7.90 -2.98
CA GLY A 42 20.85 -8.29 -2.52
C GLY A 42 21.31 -7.48 -1.31
N THR A 43 20.82 -7.85 -0.13
CA THR A 43 21.30 -7.43 1.19
C THR A 43 22.41 -8.39 1.59
N SER A 44 23.44 -8.43 0.74
CA SER A 44 24.80 -8.83 1.10
C SER A 44 25.61 -7.58 1.38
#